data_AF-A0A814QZT6-F1
#
_entry.id   AF-A0A814QZT6-F1
#
_cell.length_a   1.000
_cell.length_b   1.000
_cell.length_c   1.000
_cell.angle_alpha   90.00
_cell.angle_beta   90.00
_cell.angle_gamma   90.00
#
_symmetry.space_group_name_H-M   'P 1'
#
loop_
_entity.id
_entity.type
_entity.pdbx_description
1 polymer ?
#
loop_
_entity_poly.entity_id
_entity_poly.type
_entity_poly.pdbx_seq_one_letter_code
_entity_poly.pdbx_strand_id
1 'polypeptide(L)'
;MVDVLYSLVDVTQRFDQLIFDPFYIHNLDMTSMMMKSFYDCNYSIEDKVLDRICKNILPRIHYQINELIIEQNSIERVLHTINYPQLYSLSLMDFTEEVLLKYLTDNTTLRRLLDEQITCLKLDFKYDTTLSISETSSIMFALILSLCKRLVKLNFYEFYERSRICTFEISSMNCTSSTLTELVINIETFDDCLYLLDGRLNCLSKLIINIQEIANTIGTIDNTVKKLPKLKQFSLMSYRRTACYDNLIIPLLRRMINLEELLLFLSIITEENYIDGIQLYDSILIYMPQLNKFSFSIDTCIAVHNIEFALSSNEDIQRSFIRKEYGSVYSQVEIFPREYKRRCTSCSLPYRFESRCHIYSLPYQFKMLFFLNNSFQGSLFNNV
;
A
#
# COMPACT_ATOMS: atom_id res chain seq x y z
N MET A 1 16.34 -1.81 18.12
CA MET A 1 16.64 -3.01 18.96
C MET A 1 17.75 -3.87 18.34
N VAL A 2 17.77 -4.02 17.01
CA VAL A 2 18.94 -4.45 16.23
C VAL A 2 20.15 -3.48 16.40
N ASP A 3 19.92 -2.24 16.87
CA ASP A 3 20.94 -1.22 17.23
C ASP A 3 21.96 -1.73 18.26
N VAL A 4 21.51 -2.64 19.12
CA VAL A 4 22.33 -3.25 20.17
C VAL A 4 23.21 -4.36 19.58
N LEU A 5 22.75 -5.08 18.57
CA LEU A 5 23.54 -6.15 17.96
C LEU A 5 24.69 -5.57 17.12
N TYR A 6 24.44 -4.59 16.24
CA TYR A 6 25.47 -4.02 15.36
C TYR A 6 26.58 -3.25 16.11
N SER A 7 26.22 -2.50 17.15
CA SER A 7 27.22 -1.79 17.97
C SER A 7 28.08 -2.73 18.83
N LEU A 8 27.71 -4.01 18.96
CA LEU A 8 28.35 -4.97 19.87
C LEU A 8 29.00 -6.16 19.16
N VAL A 9 28.75 -6.38 17.86
CA VAL A 9 29.40 -7.44 17.08
C VAL A 9 30.92 -7.29 17.14
N ASP A 10 31.48 -6.08 17.05
CA ASP A 10 32.94 -5.89 17.13
C ASP A 10 33.50 -5.92 18.57
N VAL A 11 32.65 -5.89 19.60
CA VAL A 11 33.10 -5.55 20.96
C VAL A 11 33.16 -6.76 21.89
N THR A 12 32.29 -7.79 21.79
CA THR A 12 32.38 -8.98 22.68
C THR A 12 31.63 -10.24 22.16
N GLN A 13 32.26 -11.43 22.26
CA GLN A 13 31.64 -12.76 22.01
C GLN A 13 30.37 -13.04 22.83
N ARG A 14 30.11 -12.28 23.89
CA ARG A 14 28.91 -12.43 24.73
C ARG A 14 27.61 -12.16 23.97
N PHE A 15 27.63 -11.34 22.92
CA PHE A 15 26.42 -11.03 22.14
C PHE A 15 26.06 -12.11 21.12
N ASP A 16 26.99 -13.00 20.78
CA ASP A 16 26.67 -14.16 19.94
C ASP A 16 25.58 -15.01 20.62
N GLN A 17 25.55 -15.07 21.96
CA GLN A 17 24.52 -15.80 22.72
C GLN A 17 23.11 -15.22 22.56
N LEU A 18 22.98 -13.91 22.39
CA LEU A 18 21.68 -13.27 22.18
C LEU A 18 21.14 -13.53 20.77
N ILE A 19 22.03 -13.66 19.78
CA ILE A 19 21.64 -14.03 18.41
C ILE A 19 21.10 -15.47 18.37
N PHE A 20 21.42 -16.31 19.36
CA PHE A 20 20.86 -17.67 19.48
C PHE A 20 19.51 -17.73 20.19
N ASP A 21 18.94 -16.61 20.64
CA ASP A 21 17.59 -16.59 21.20
C ASP A 21 16.57 -16.82 20.06
N PRO A 22 15.67 -17.80 20.17
CA PRO A 22 14.66 -18.10 19.16
C PRO A 22 13.83 -16.87 18.74
N PHE A 23 13.63 -15.92 19.66
CA PHE A 23 12.89 -14.69 19.38
C PHE A 23 13.53 -13.86 18.25
N TYR A 24 14.86 -13.86 18.16
CA TYR A 24 15.59 -13.11 17.14
C TYR A 24 15.93 -13.95 15.90
N ILE A 25 16.02 -15.28 16.04
CA ILE A 25 16.44 -16.12 14.91
C ILE A 25 15.34 -16.26 13.85
N HIS A 26 14.06 -16.30 14.26
CA HIS A 26 12.97 -16.54 13.32
C HIS A 26 12.80 -15.42 12.28
N ASN A 27 13.17 -14.18 12.63
CA ASN A 27 13.12 -13.04 11.73
C ASN A 27 14.49 -12.35 11.72
N LEU A 28 15.27 -12.65 10.68
CA LEU A 28 16.59 -12.08 10.50
C LEU A 28 16.51 -10.85 9.57
N ASP A 29 16.89 -9.70 10.10
CA ASP A 29 17.03 -8.46 9.35
C ASP A 29 18.49 -8.17 9.03
N MET A 30 18.83 -8.19 7.74
CA MET A 30 20.16 -7.95 7.16
C MET A 30 20.18 -6.62 6.39
N THR A 31 19.27 -5.70 6.71
CA THR A 31 19.27 -4.35 6.12
C THR A 31 20.17 -3.41 6.91
N SER A 32 20.70 -2.41 6.21
CA SER A 32 21.34 -1.25 6.81
C SER A 32 20.40 -0.58 7.81
N MET A 33 20.92 -0.26 9.00
CA MET A 33 20.13 0.47 9.98
C MET A 33 19.99 1.92 9.52
N MET A 34 18.80 2.30 9.06
CA MET A 34 18.40 3.70 9.11
C MET A 34 18.14 4.09 10.56
N MET A 35 19.17 4.55 11.27
CA MET A 35 18.91 5.40 12.42
C MET A 35 18.18 6.63 11.90
N LYS A 36 16.88 6.73 12.15
CA LYS A 36 16.06 7.95 11.99
C LYS A 36 16.49 9.06 12.95
N SER A 37 17.79 9.19 13.24
CA SER A 37 18.36 10.37 13.85
C SER A 37 18.46 11.46 12.79
N PHE A 38 18.41 12.72 13.22
CA PHE A 38 18.28 13.96 12.45
C PHE A 38 19.30 14.23 11.32
N TYR A 39 20.15 13.25 10.95
CA TYR A 39 21.12 13.35 9.86
C TYR A 39 20.92 12.15 8.93
N ASP A 40 20.59 12.42 7.67
CA ASP A 40 20.39 11.46 6.56
C ASP A 40 21.67 10.65 6.24
N CYS A 41 22.17 9.86 7.18
CA CYS A 41 23.29 8.97 6.98
C CYS A 41 22.78 7.53 6.92
N ASN A 42 22.65 7.01 5.70
CA ASN A 42 22.40 5.60 5.46
C ASN A 42 23.68 4.81 5.81
N TYR A 43 23.71 4.17 6.97
CA TYR A 43 24.83 3.32 7.37
C TYR A 43 24.60 1.89 6.84
N SER A 44 25.19 1.58 5.68
CA SER A 44 25.27 0.20 5.20
C SER A 44 26.02 -0.67 6.21
N ILE A 45 25.63 -1.95 6.33
CA ILE A 45 26.40 -2.91 7.14
C ILE A 45 27.82 -2.96 6.60
N GLU A 46 28.81 -2.74 7.46
CA GLU A 46 30.21 -2.83 7.04
C GLU A 46 30.53 -4.25 6.53
N ASP A 47 31.27 -4.34 5.42
CA ASP A 47 31.63 -5.61 4.78
C ASP A 47 32.23 -6.64 5.75
N LYS A 48 33.07 -6.17 6.70
CA LYS A 48 33.70 -7.04 7.70
C LYS A 48 32.68 -7.69 8.64
N VAL A 49 31.64 -6.94 9.01
CA VAL A 49 30.57 -7.42 9.88
C VAL A 49 29.71 -8.42 9.11
N LEU A 50 29.33 -8.08 7.88
CA LEU A 50 28.55 -8.97 7.01
C LEU A 50 29.29 -10.30 6.77
N ASP A 51 30.59 -10.23 6.46
CA ASP A 51 31.44 -11.40 6.26
C ASP A 51 31.51 -12.29 7.51
N ARG A 52 31.61 -11.69 8.71
CA ARG A 52 31.59 -12.44 9.97
C ARG A 52 30.25 -13.12 10.19
N ILE A 53 29.13 -12.43 9.96
CA ILE A 53 27.79 -13.00 10.11
C ILE A 53 27.64 -14.21 9.18
N CYS A 54 28.00 -14.03 7.90
CA CYS A 54 27.94 -15.09 6.91
C CYS A 54 28.85 -16.29 7.27
N LYS A 55 30.08 -16.05 7.72
CA LYS A 55 31.02 -17.14 7.99
C LYS A 55 30.75 -17.87 9.31
N ASN A 56 30.33 -17.16 10.35
CA ASN A 56 30.35 -17.69 11.72
C ASN A 56 28.95 -17.89 12.32
N ILE A 57 27.96 -17.08 11.92
CA ILE A 57 26.65 -17.02 12.56
C ILE A 57 25.61 -17.78 11.73
N LEU A 58 25.42 -17.42 10.45
CA LEU A 58 24.42 -18.06 9.58
C LEU A 58 24.52 -19.60 9.56
N PRO A 59 25.71 -20.21 9.48
CA PRO A 59 25.85 -21.67 9.52
C PRO A 59 25.22 -22.33 10.75
N ARG A 60 25.14 -21.60 11.88
CA ARG A 60 24.62 -22.10 13.15
C ARG A 60 23.12 -21.87 13.34
N ILE A 61 22.52 -20.94 12.61
CA ILE A 61 21.11 -20.53 12.83
C ILE A 61 20.20 -20.69 11.62
N HIS A 62 20.74 -20.93 10.42
CA HIS A 62 19.98 -20.94 9.15
C HIS A 62 18.74 -21.85 9.14
N TYR A 63 18.76 -22.96 9.88
CA TYR A 63 17.66 -23.92 9.94
C TYR A 63 16.47 -23.43 10.78
N GLN A 64 16.58 -22.30 11.49
CA GLN A 64 15.52 -21.70 12.30
C GLN A 64 15.02 -20.37 11.72
N ILE A 65 15.64 -19.89 10.63
CA ILE A 65 15.26 -18.63 9.99
C ILE A 65 14.03 -18.88 9.11
N ASN A 66 12.95 -18.19 9.46
CA ASN A 66 11.65 -18.29 8.81
C ASN A 66 11.37 -17.10 7.89
N GLU A 67 11.86 -15.92 8.33
CA GLU A 67 11.74 -14.65 7.63
C GLU A 67 13.12 -14.01 7.49
N LEU A 68 13.40 -13.51 6.30
CA LEU A 68 14.67 -12.86 5.98
C LEU A 68 14.40 -11.53 5.28
N ILE A 69 14.96 -10.45 5.82
CA ILE A 69 14.93 -9.10 5.23
C ILE A 69 16.35 -8.80 4.74
N ILE A 70 16.53 -8.50 3.46
CA ILE A 70 17.85 -8.29 2.87
C ILE A 70 17.84 -7.07 1.97
N GLU A 71 18.94 -6.31 2.00
CA GLU A 71 19.20 -5.24 1.05
C GLU A 71 20.00 -5.71 -0.18
N GLN A 72 19.96 -4.92 -1.25
CA GLN A 72 20.63 -5.23 -2.51
C GLN A 72 22.12 -5.62 -2.36
N ASN A 73 22.88 -4.91 -1.52
CA ASN A 73 24.32 -5.15 -1.39
C ASN A 73 24.67 -6.45 -0.63
N SER A 74 23.71 -6.99 0.13
CA SER A 74 23.91 -8.15 1.01
C SER A 74 23.39 -9.46 0.40
N ILE A 75 22.54 -9.39 -0.63
CA ILE A 75 21.81 -10.55 -1.16
C ILE A 75 22.71 -11.70 -1.59
N GLU A 76 23.76 -11.44 -2.35
CA GLU A 76 24.65 -12.50 -2.83
C GLU A 76 25.36 -13.17 -1.67
N ARG A 77 25.94 -12.40 -0.76
CA ARG A 77 26.68 -12.97 0.37
C ARG A 77 25.76 -13.78 1.26
N VAL A 78 24.58 -13.26 1.60
CA VAL A 78 23.65 -13.94 2.51
C VAL A 78 23.05 -15.19 1.85
N LEU A 79 22.54 -15.09 0.62
CA LEU A 79 21.86 -16.21 -0.04
C LEU A 79 22.83 -17.29 -0.55
N HIS A 80 24.07 -16.96 -0.91
CA HIS A 80 25.06 -17.96 -1.33
C HIS A 80 25.79 -18.65 -0.17
N THR A 81 25.74 -18.09 1.03
CA THR A 81 26.43 -18.67 2.19
C THR A 81 25.89 -20.03 2.58
N ILE A 82 24.57 -20.20 2.61
CA ILE A 82 23.93 -21.43 3.09
C ILE A 82 22.51 -21.59 2.56
N ASN A 83 21.97 -22.81 2.64
CA ASN A 83 20.56 -23.08 2.38
C ASN A 83 19.70 -22.69 3.60
N TYR A 84 18.49 -22.18 3.38
CA TYR A 84 17.56 -21.79 4.44
C TYR A 84 16.29 -22.65 4.38
N PRO A 85 16.32 -23.88 4.93
CA PRO A 85 15.27 -24.88 4.68
C PRO A 85 13.89 -24.52 5.26
N GLN A 86 13.82 -23.58 6.21
CA GLN A 86 12.57 -23.11 6.83
C GLN A 86 12.12 -21.73 6.32
N LEU A 87 12.85 -21.13 5.38
CA LEU A 87 12.56 -19.79 4.89
C LEU A 87 11.31 -19.79 4.01
N TYR A 88 10.25 -19.14 4.49
CA TYR A 88 9.00 -18.99 3.73
C TYR A 88 8.67 -17.52 3.43
N SER A 89 9.31 -16.57 4.10
CA SER A 89 9.07 -15.13 3.97
C SER A 89 10.36 -14.40 3.60
N LEU A 90 10.33 -13.63 2.52
CA LEU A 90 11.48 -12.85 2.05
C LEU A 90 11.06 -11.40 1.82
N SER A 91 11.85 -10.47 2.37
CA SER A 91 11.69 -9.03 2.13
C SER A 91 12.95 -8.48 1.47
N LEU A 92 12.83 -7.97 0.25
CA LEU A 92 13.92 -7.39 -0.52
C LEU A 92 13.78 -5.87 -0.43
N MET A 93 14.72 -5.22 0.26
CA MET A 93 14.66 -3.79 0.58
C MET A 93 15.71 -3.00 -0.19
N ASP A 94 15.38 -1.76 -0.56
CA ASP A 94 16.29 -0.83 -1.25
C ASP A 94 16.92 -1.41 -2.54
N PHE A 95 16.15 -2.21 -3.30
CA PHE A 95 16.60 -2.70 -4.60
C PHE A 95 16.36 -1.67 -5.70
N THR A 96 17.27 -1.56 -6.65
CA THR A 96 16.93 -0.98 -7.95
C THR A 96 16.20 -2.04 -8.78
N GLU A 97 15.22 -1.60 -9.58
CA GLU A 97 14.42 -2.50 -10.39
C GLU A 97 15.25 -3.32 -11.37
N GLU A 98 16.26 -2.70 -12.01
CA GLU A 98 17.18 -3.39 -12.94
C GLU A 98 17.94 -4.54 -12.28
N VAL A 99 18.42 -4.31 -11.06
CA VAL A 99 19.20 -5.32 -10.33
C VAL A 99 18.28 -6.46 -9.88
N LEU A 100 17.09 -6.15 -9.37
CA LEU A 100 16.13 -7.19 -9.01
C LEU A 100 15.69 -7.99 -10.23
N LEU A 101 15.36 -7.32 -11.34
CA LEU A 101 14.99 -7.98 -12.59
C LEU A 101 16.09 -8.95 -13.03
N LYS A 102 17.36 -8.54 -12.97
CA LYS A 102 18.50 -9.41 -13.25
C LYS A 102 18.52 -10.65 -12.36
N TYR A 103 18.30 -10.51 -11.04
CA TYR A 103 18.24 -11.68 -10.14
C TYR A 103 17.06 -12.61 -10.45
N LEU A 104 15.93 -12.07 -10.91
CA LEU A 104 14.74 -12.84 -11.29
C LEU A 104 14.91 -13.57 -12.63
N THR A 105 15.64 -12.99 -13.59
CA THR A 105 15.89 -13.60 -14.90
C THR A 105 17.02 -14.61 -14.86
N ASP A 106 18.08 -14.31 -14.11
CA ASP A 106 19.27 -15.16 -14.02
C ASP A 106 18.97 -16.41 -13.18
N ASN A 107 19.66 -17.52 -13.45
CA ASN A 107 19.52 -18.75 -12.67
C ASN A 107 20.27 -18.65 -11.33
N THR A 108 19.81 -17.73 -10.48
CA THR A 108 20.43 -17.38 -9.21
C THR A 108 19.83 -18.20 -8.07
N THR A 109 20.52 -18.22 -6.93
CA THR A 109 19.98 -18.82 -5.70
C THR A 109 18.65 -18.19 -5.30
N LEU A 110 18.48 -16.88 -5.53
CA LEU A 110 17.22 -16.17 -5.29
C LEU A 110 16.08 -16.78 -6.12
N ARG A 111 16.28 -16.94 -7.43
CA ARG A 111 15.24 -17.50 -8.32
C ARG A 111 14.77 -18.88 -7.86
N ARG A 112 15.70 -19.75 -7.47
CA ARG A 112 15.36 -21.08 -6.95
C ARG A 112 14.57 -21.00 -5.64
N LEU A 113 14.98 -20.14 -4.71
CA LEU A 113 14.25 -19.92 -3.46
C LEU A 113 12.81 -19.46 -3.71
N LEU A 114 12.65 -18.52 -4.64
CA LEU A 114 11.34 -17.98 -5.03
C LEU A 114 10.41 -19.04 -5.65
N ASP A 115 10.93 -19.93 -6.50
CA ASP A 115 10.13 -21.01 -7.11
C ASP A 115 9.74 -22.11 -6.10
N GLU A 116 10.64 -22.46 -5.19
CA GLU A 116 10.48 -23.66 -4.36
C GLU A 116 9.84 -23.40 -2.99
N GLN A 117 10.17 -22.28 -2.33
CA GLN A 117 9.99 -22.13 -0.88
C GLN A 117 9.17 -20.90 -0.48
N ILE A 118 9.34 -19.78 -1.17
CA ILE A 118 8.76 -18.51 -0.72
C ILE A 118 7.24 -18.50 -0.91
N THR A 119 6.54 -18.18 0.19
CA THR A 119 5.08 -17.99 0.24
C THR A 119 4.70 -16.55 0.54
N CYS A 120 5.59 -15.76 1.16
CA CYS A 120 5.42 -14.34 1.39
C CYS A 120 6.60 -13.57 0.81
N LEU A 121 6.33 -12.68 -0.14
CA LEU A 121 7.34 -11.81 -0.74
C LEU A 121 6.98 -10.35 -0.51
N LYS A 122 7.92 -9.58 0.01
CA LYS A 122 7.84 -8.12 0.11
C LYS A 122 8.98 -7.52 -0.69
N LEU A 123 8.68 -6.49 -1.47
CA LEU A 123 9.62 -5.78 -2.32
C LEU A 123 9.50 -4.31 -2.00
N ASP A 124 10.64 -3.68 -1.73
CA ASP A 124 10.81 -2.25 -1.53
C ASP A 124 11.95 -1.75 -2.42
N PHE A 125 11.64 -0.74 -3.22
CA PHE A 125 12.55 -0.24 -4.24
C PHE A 125 13.23 1.04 -3.77
N LYS A 126 14.51 1.15 -4.10
CA LYS A 126 15.29 2.36 -3.81
C LYS A 126 14.73 3.54 -4.61
N TYR A 127 14.63 4.69 -3.95
CA TYR A 127 14.23 5.93 -4.60
C TYR A 127 15.24 6.32 -5.71
N ASP A 128 14.83 6.16 -6.96
CA ASP A 128 15.55 6.73 -8.11
C ASP A 128 14.78 7.96 -8.63
N THR A 129 15.45 9.12 -8.56
CA THR A 129 14.90 10.40 -9.04
C THR A 129 14.67 10.44 -10.56
N THR A 130 15.22 9.50 -11.31
CA THR A 130 15.37 9.62 -12.77
C THR A 130 14.37 8.81 -13.60
N LEU A 131 13.59 7.94 -12.98
CA LEU A 131 12.73 7.00 -13.73
C LEU A 131 11.28 7.47 -13.84
N SER A 132 10.83 7.55 -15.10
CA SER A 132 9.43 7.45 -15.50
C SER A 132 8.88 6.08 -15.11
N ILE A 133 7.55 5.94 -15.15
CA ILE A 133 6.82 4.66 -15.09
C ILE A 133 7.62 3.58 -15.81
N SER A 134 8.04 2.54 -15.09
CA SER A 134 8.94 1.55 -15.66
C SER A 134 8.15 0.33 -16.14
N GLU A 135 8.25 0.07 -17.44
CA GLU A 135 7.95 -1.23 -18.05
C GLU A 135 8.62 -2.38 -17.25
N THR A 136 9.78 -2.09 -16.64
CA THR A 136 10.52 -2.97 -15.73
C THR A 136 9.68 -3.44 -14.54
N SER A 137 8.94 -2.56 -13.87
CA SER A 137 8.07 -2.93 -12.74
C SER A 137 6.96 -3.91 -13.16
N SER A 138 6.34 -3.66 -14.31
CA SER A 138 5.33 -4.55 -14.90
C SER A 138 5.90 -5.93 -15.24
N ILE A 139 7.08 -5.97 -15.87
CA ILE A 139 7.79 -7.21 -16.20
C ILE A 139 8.15 -7.98 -14.93
N MET A 140 8.70 -7.31 -13.90
CA MET A 140 9.06 -7.94 -12.63
C MET A 140 7.84 -8.55 -11.95
N PHE A 141 6.74 -7.81 -11.86
CA PHE A 141 5.50 -8.30 -11.26
C PHE A 141 5.02 -9.57 -11.98
N ALA A 142 4.98 -9.55 -13.32
CA ALA A 142 4.57 -10.71 -14.10
C ALA A 142 5.52 -11.90 -13.92
N LEU A 143 6.83 -11.65 -13.91
CA LEU A 143 7.84 -12.68 -13.64
C LEU A 143 7.66 -13.29 -12.25
N ILE A 144 7.46 -12.50 -11.21
CA ILE A 144 7.24 -12.98 -9.83
C ILE A 144 6.01 -13.87 -9.77
N LEU A 145 4.89 -13.45 -10.38
CA LEU A 145 3.68 -14.28 -10.43
C LEU A 145 3.89 -15.59 -11.20
N SER A 146 4.75 -15.59 -12.22
CA SER A 146 5.06 -16.79 -13.01
C SER A 146 6.04 -17.73 -12.30
N LEU A 147 7.00 -17.18 -11.55
CA LEU A 147 8.06 -17.92 -10.88
C LEU A 147 7.58 -18.50 -9.55
N CYS A 148 6.87 -17.71 -8.73
CA CYS A 148 6.56 -18.07 -7.35
C CYS A 148 5.26 -18.86 -7.25
N LYS A 149 5.28 -20.15 -7.59
CA LYS A 149 4.07 -21.01 -7.63
C LYS A 149 3.35 -21.16 -6.29
N ARG A 150 4.07 -20.94 -5.18
CA ARG A 150 3.56 -21.07 -3.80
C ARG A 150 3.25 -19.72 -3.15
N LEU A 151 3.33 -18.63 -3.91
CA LEU A 151 3.17 -17.28 -3.39
C LEU A 151 1.74 -17.04 -2.90
N VAL A 152 1.58 -16.90 -1.58
CA VAL A 152 0.31 -16.62 -0.91
C VAL A 152 0.12 -15.12 -0.70
N LYS A 153 1.21 -14.41 -0.41
CA LYS A 153 1.21 -12.98 -0.09
C LYS A 153 2.28 -12.26 -0.88
N LEU A 154 1.88 -11.21 -1.59
CA LEU A 154 2.77 -10.34 -2.31
C LEU A 154 2.56 -8.89 -1.88
N ASN A 155 3.63 -8.24 -1.45
CA ASN A 155 3.63 -6.84 -1.13
C ASN A 155 4.65 -6.11 -2.00
N PHE A 156 4.17 -5.42 -3.03
CA PHE A 156 4.91 -4.44 -3.79
C PHE A 156 4.72 -3.09 -3.08
N TYR A 157 5.51 -2.88 -2.02
CA TYR A 157 5.47 -1.65 -1.26
C TYR A 157 6.56 -0.72 -1.75
N GLU A 158 6.21 0.43 -2.29
CA GLU A 158 7.18 1.49 -2.44
C GLU A 158 6.82 2.62 -1.48
N PHE A 159 7.80 3.06 -0.68
CA PHE A 159 7.63 4.16 0.27
C PHE A 159 7.39 5.51 -0.41
N TYR A 160 7.78 5.65 -1.66
CA TYR A 160 7.73 6.89 -2.42
C TYR A 160 6.72 6.78 -3.54
N GLU A 161 5.99 7.85 -3.84
CA GLU A 161 4.84 7.82 -4.74
C GLU A 161 5.16 7.53 -6.23
N ARG A 162 6.33 6.99 -6.63
CA ARG A 162 6.85 7.14 -8.02
C ARG A 162 7.09 5.89 -8.86
N SER A 163 7.58 4.77 -8.36
CA SER A 163 7.54 3.50 -9.11
C SER A 163 6.14 2.89 -9.00
N ARG A 164 5.61 2.55 -10.16
CA ARG A 164 4.20 2.22 -10.33
C ARG A 164 4.13 1.12 -11.36
N ILE A 165 3.28 0.15 -11.08
CA ILE A 165 3.07 -0.96 -11.99
C ILE A 165 1.98 -0.58 -12.99
N CYS A 166 2.32 -0.62 -14.27
CA CYS A 166 1.39 -0.53 -15.39
C CYS A 166 0.91 -1.92 -15.75
N THR A 167 -0.16 -2.35 -15.10
CA THR A 167 -0.73 -3.67 -15.30
C THR A 167 -1.41 -3.85 -16.66
N PHE A 168 -1.68 -2.77 -17.41
CA PHE A 168 -2.13 -2.85 -18.80
C PHE A 168 -1.20 -3.75 -19.65
N GLU A 169 0.12 -3.67 -19.45
CA GLU A 169 1.09 -4.50 -20.20
C GLU A 169 1.01 -5.98 -19.80
N ILE A 170 0.55 -6.25 -18.58
CA ILE A 170 0.33 -7.61 -18.04
C ILE A 170 -0.92 -8.24 -18.66
N SER A 171 -1.81 -7.49 -19.33
CA SER A 171 -3.01 -8.06 -19.98
C SER A 171 -2.66 -9.14 -21.03
N SER A 172 -1.44 -9.11 -21.55
CA SER A 172 -0.89 -10.08 -22.51
C SER A 172 -0.30 -11.33 -21.87
N MET A 173 0.01 -11.31 -20.56
CA MET A 173 0.68 -12.41 -19.88
C MET A 173 -0.33 -13.31 -19.17
N ASN A 174 -0.19 -14.62 -19.40
CA ASN A 174 -0.95 -15.69 -18.72
C ASN A 174 -0.50 -15.83 -17.25
N CYS A 175 -0.52 -14.75 -16.49
CA CYS A 175 -0.23 -14.75 -15.06
C CYS A 175 -1.42 -15.37 -14.33
N THR A 176 -1.33 -16.66 -14.05
CA THR A 176 -2.29 -17.41 -13.23
C THR A 176 -1.57 -17.90 -11.98
N SER A 177 -1.21 -16.97 -11.08
CA SER A 177 -0.82 -17.41 -9.74
C SER A 177 -2.07 -17.95 -9.05
N SER A 178 -2.13 -19.28 -8.93
CA SER A 178 -3.27 -19.99 -8.36
C SER A 178 -3.30 -19.95 -6.84
N THR A 179 -2.25 -19.43 -6.18
CA THR A 179 -2.10 -19.47 -4.72
C THR A 179 -2.12 -18.09 -4.07
N LEU A 180 -2.02 -17.00 -4.83
CA LEU A 180 -1.99 -15.65 -4.30
C LEU A 180 -3.35 -15.27 -3.69
N THR A 181 -3.35 -15.00 -2.39
CA THR A 181 -4.55 -14.64 -1.61
C THR A 181 -4.52 -13.21 -1.09
N GLU A 182 -3.34 -12.62 -0.91
CA GLU A 182 -3.16 -11.22 -0.51
C GLU A 182 -2.20 -10.49 -1.45
N LEU A 183 -2.65 -9.37 -2.00
CA LEU A 183 -1.85 -8.46 -2.81
C LEU A 183 -1.90 -7.05 -2.24
N VAL A 184 -0.73 -6.45 -2.06
CA VAL A 184 -0.54 -5.03 -1.79
C VAL A 184 0.30 -4.46 -2.92
N ILE A 185 -0.18 -3.40 -3.58
CA ILE A 185 0.42 -2.90 -4.81
C ILE A 185 0.20 -1.39 -5.00
N ASN A 186 1.22 -0.72 -5.54
CA ASN A 186 1.13 0.64 -6.06
C ASN A 186 0.92 0.60 -7.59
N ILE A 187 -0.13 1.24 -8.08
CA ILE A 187 -0.49 1.28 -9.52
C ILE A 187 -0.61 2.72 -10.03
N GLU A 188 -0.49 2.89 -11.34
CA GLU A 188 -0.60 4.19 -11.96
C GLU A 188 -2.06 4.62 -12.15
N THR A 189 -2.84 3.82 -12.87
CA THR A 189 -4.16 4.21 -13.38
C THR A 189 -5.30 3.36 -12.81
N PHE A 190 -6.53 3.85 -12.96
CA PHE A 190 -7.71 3.08 -12.54
C PHE A 190 -7.95 1.86 -13.44
N ASP A 191 -7.56 1.93 -14.72
CA ASP A 191 -7.63 0.77 -15.60
C ASP A 191 -6.73 -0.36 -15.08
N ASP A 192 -5.59 -0.04 -14.48
CA ASP A 192 -4.72 -1.03 -13.85
C ASP A 192 -5.40 -1.80 -12.71
N CYS A 193 -6.19 -1.08 -11.90
CA CYS A 193 -7.02 -1.70 -10.88
C CYS A 193 -8.00 -2.71 -11.49
N LEU A 194 -8.64 -2.34 -12.60
CA LEU A 194 -9.58 -3.21 -13.30
C LEU A 194 -8.91 -4.47 -13.85
N TYR A 195 -7.68 -4.37 -14.36
CA TYR A 195 -6.92 -5.54 -14.82
C TYR A 195 -6.56 -6.51 -13.70
N LEU A 196 -6.26 -6.03 -12.49
CA LEU A 196 -6.04 -6.90 -11.33
C LEU A 196 -7.33 -7.62 -10.89
N LEU A 197 -8.47 -7.04 -11.24
CA LEU A 197 -9.80 -7.49 -10.86
C LEU A 197 -10.53 -8.27 -11.96
N ASP A 198 -9.89 -8.53 -13.09
CA ASP A 198 -10.51 -9.19 -14.26
C ASP A 198 -10.77 -10.70 -14.08
N GLY A 199 -10.32 -11.26 -12.97
CA GLY A 199 -10.54 -12.66 -12.58
C GLY A 199 -9.34 -13.59 -12.77
N ARG A 200 -8.21 -13.11 -13.31
CA ARG A 200 -6.98 -13.91 -13.43
C ARG A 200 -6.39 -14.31 -12.08
N LEU A 201 -6.50 -13.44 -11.07
CA LEU A 201 -6.13 -13.71 -9.68
C LEU A 201 -7.33 -14.25 -8.90
N ASN A 202 -7.80 -15.45 -9.26
CA ASN A 202 -9.06 -16.00 -8.77
C ASN A 202 -9.08 -16.38 -7.27
N CYS A 203 -7.91 -16.65 -6.68
CA CYS A 203 -7.75 -16.93 -5.25
C CYS A 203 -7.57 -15.66 -4.40
N LEU A 204 -7.48 -14.49 -5.03
CA LEU A 204 -7.28 -13.24 -4.33
C LEU A 204 -8.48 -12.96 -3.42
N SER A 205 -8.18 -12.85 -2.12
CA SER A 205 -9.16 -12.59 -1.07
C SER A 205 -8.98 -11.21 -0.45
N LYS A 206 -7.76 -10.66 -0.52
CA LYS A 206 -7.40 -9.34 -0.03
C LYS A 206 -6.60 -8.58 -1.07
N LEU A 207 -7.04 -7.36 -1.38
CA LEU A 207 -6.37 -6.49 -2.32
C LEU A 207 -6.27 -5.08 -1.73
N ILE A 208 -5.03 -4.58 -1.60
CA ILE A 208 -4.73 -3.23 -1.15
C ILE A 208 -4.04 -2.50 -2.29
N ILE A 209 -4.68 -1.43 -2.76
CA ILE A 209 -4.23 -0.63 -3.89
C ILE A 209 -3.95 0.78 -3.42
N ASN A 210 -2.75 1.24 -3.72
CA ASN A 210 -2.42 2.66 -3.75
C ASN A 210 -2.36 3.10 -5.20
N ILE A 211 -3.26 3.99 -5.61
CA ILE A 211 -3.42 4.45 -6.97
C ILE A 211 -3.05 5.92 -7.07
N GLN A 212 -2.15 6.22 -8.00
CA GLN A 212 -1.75 7.59 -8.25
C GLN A 212 -2.89 8.39 -8.88
N GLU A 213 -3.49 7.90 -9.95
CA GLU A 213 -4.42 8.69 -10.76
C GLU A 213 -5.69 7.92 -11.07
N ILE A 214 -6.81 8.47 -10.62
CA ILE A 214 -8.15 8.05 -11.02
C ILE A 214 -8.67 9.13 -11.96
N ALA A 215 -8.33 9.00 -13.24
CA ALA A 215 -8.83 9.86 -14.31
C ALA A 215 -10.02 9.22 -15.02
N ASN A 216 -10.81 10.02 -15.73
CA ASN A 216 -11.91 9.52 -16.57
C ASN A 216 -11.30 8.68 -17.69
N THR A 217 -11.31 7.36 -17.53
CA THR A 217 -10.98 6.44 -18.61
C THR A 217 -12.23 6.26 -19.47
N ILE A 218 -12.05 6.19 -20.79
CA ILE A 218 -13.16 6.04 -21.76
C ILE A 218 -13.79 4.63 -21.64
N GLY A 219 -13.12 3.70 -20.95
CA GLY A 219 -13.58 2.34 -20.72
C GLY A 219 -14.69 2.27 -19.69
N THR A 220 -15.92 2.00 -20.14
CA THR A 220 -17.03 1.62 -19.26
C THR A 220 -16.67 0.34 -18.49
N ILE A 221 -16.74 0.41 -17.15
CA ILE A 221 -16.54 -0.69 -16.19
C ILE A 221 -17.31 -1.96 -16.56
N ASP A 222 -18.46 -1.81 -17.24
CA ASP A 222 -19.31 -2.91 -17.70
C ASP A 222 -18.64 -3.85 -18.71
N ASN A 223 -17.65 -3.38 -19.48
CA ASN A 223 -17.05 -4.19 -20.54
C ASN A 223 -15.76 -4.94 -20.12
N THR A 224 -14.99 -4.40 -19.18
CA THR A 224 -13.63 -4.88 -18.88
C THR A 224 -13.57 -6.01 -17.85
N VAL A 225 -14.45 -6.01 -16.85
CA VAL A 225 -14.46 -7.06 -15.82
C VAL A 225 -15.73 -7.88 -15.96
N LYS A 226 -15.66 -9.12 -16.45
CA LYS A 226 -16.86 -9.98 -16.57
C LYS A 226 -17.19 -10.72 -15.27
N LYS A 227 -16.18 -10.98 -14.42
CA LYS A 227 -16.33 -11.68 -13.15
C LYS A 227 -15.27 -11.18 -12.17
N LEU A 228 -15.70 -10.40 -11.18
CA LEU A 228 -14.82 -9.95 -10.11
C LEU A 228 -14.34 -11.16 -9.28
N PRO A 229 -13.09 -11.14 -8.78
CA PRO A 229 -12.66 -12.08 -7.76
C PRO A 229 -13.57 -11.97 -6.52
N LYS A 230 -13.72 -13.07 -5.79
CA LYS A 230 -14.48 -13.09 -4.53
C LYS A 230 -13.62 -12.50 -3.41
N LEU A 231 -13.33 -11.21 -3.53
CA LEU A 231 -12.62 -10.45 -2.50
C LEU A 231 -13.45 -10.41 -1.22
N LYS A 232 -12.79 -10.64 -0.11
CA LYS A 232 -13.28 -10.40 1.25
C LYS A 232 -12.81 -9.04 1.77
N GLN A 233 -11.61 -8.63 1.38
CA GLN A 233 -11.01 -7.37 1.82
C GLN A 233 -10.55 -6.55 0.61
N PHE A 234 -10.94 -5.28 0.56
CA PHE A 234 -10.50 -4.35 -0.47
C PHE A 234 -10.13 -3.00 0.14
N SER A 235 -8.96 -2.49 -0.25
CA SER A 235 -8.51 -1.15 0.13
C SER A 235 -8.14 -0.36 -1.13
N LEU A 236 -8.71 0.83 -1.27
CA LEU A 236 -8.39 1.75 -2.36
C LEU A 236 -7.91 3.08 -1.76
N MET A 237 -6.67 3.44 -2.05
CA MET A 237 -6.03 4.65 -1.55
C MET A 237 -5.57 5.52 -2.71
N SER A 238 -6.06 6.76 -2.81
CA SER A 238 -5.61 7.74 -3.78
C SER A 238 -5.36 9.08 -3.10
N TYR A 239 -4.14 9.60 -3.27
CA TYR A 239 -3.72 10.89 -2.73
C TYR A 239 -3.99 12.05 -3.70
N ARG A 240 -4.25 11.74 -4.99
CA ARG A 240 -4.64 12.74 -5.96
C ARG A 240 -6.15 12.92 -5.96
N ARG A 241 -6.55 14.17 -6.24
CA ARG A 241 -7.94 14.52 -6.45
C ARG A 241 -8.49 13.83 -7.69
N THR A 242 -9.69 13.26 -7.59
CA THR A 242 -10.42 12.65 -8.71
C THR A 242 -11.84 13.20 -8.83
N ALA A 243 -12.29 13.46 -10.05
CA ALA A 243 -13.70 13.77 -10.35
C ALA A 243 -14.50 12.51 -10.75
N CYS A 244 -13.92 11.33 -10.60
CA CYS A 244 -14.45 10.07 -11.14
C CYS A 244 -15.11 9.19 -10.07
N TYR A 245 -15.45 9.76 -8.91
CA TYR A 245 -16.03 9.03 -7.80
C TYR A 245 -17.33 8.31 -8.20
N ASP A 246 -18.31 9.05 -8.73
CA ASP A 246 -19.62 8.50 -9.10
C ASP A 246 -19.56 7.60 -10.34
N ASN A 247 -18.65 7.88 -11.27
CA ASN A 247 -18.57 7.20 -12.55
C ASN A 247 -17.68 5.95 -12.56
N LEU A 248 -16.64 5.90 -11.72
CA LEU A 248 -15.67 4.81 -11.69
C LEU A 248 -15.66 4.05 -10.35
N ILE A 249 -15.52 4.78 -9.24
CA ILE A 249 -15.33 4.16 -7.93
C ILE A 249 -16.64 3.50 -7.45
N ILE A 250 -17.75 4.24 -7.47
CA ILE A 250 -19.05 3.71 -7.01
C ILE A 250 -19.50 2.48 -7.81
N PRO A 251 -19.48 2.47 -9.16
CA PRO A 251 -19.89 1.29 -9.92
C PRO A 251 -19.01 0.08 -9.67
N LEU A 252 -17.69 0.26 -9.49
CA LEU A 252 -16.80 -0.83 -9.14
C LEU A 252 -17.16 -1.42 -7.77
N LEU A 253 -17.30 -0.57 -6.74
CA LEU A 253 -17.60 -0.99 -5.38
C LEU A 253 -18.94 -1.72 -5.29
N ARG A 254 -19.99 -1.24 -5.97
CA ARG A 254 -21.32 -1.89 -6.00
C ARG A 254 -21.30 -3.32 -6.52
N ARG A 255 -20.29 -3.69 -7.31
CA ARG A 255 -20.13 -5.04 -7.85
C ARG A 255 -19.39 -5.97 -6.88
N MET A 256 -18.74 -5.44 -5.85
CA MET A 256 -17.99 -6.19 -4.85
C MET A 256 -18.88 -6.63 -3.67
N ILE A 257 -20.00 -7.30 -3.97
CA ILE A 257 -21.07 -7.64 -3.01
C ILE A 257 -20.67 -8.60 -1.88
N ASN A 258 -19.52 -9.26 -2.00
CA ASN A 258 -19.01 -10.23 -1.01
C ASN A 258 -17.94 -9.64 -0.07
N LEU A 259 -17.71 -8.32 -0.13
CA LEU A 259 -16.73 -7.69 0.76
C LEU A 259 -17.18 -7.77 2.21
N GLU A 260 -16.26 -8.19 3.06
CA GLU A 260 -16.38 -8.18 4.52
C GLU A 260 -15.70 -6.92 5.07
N GLU A 261 -14.53 -6.54 4.52
CA GLU A 261 -13.81 -5.31 4.91
C GLU A 261 -13.55 -4.40 3.69
N LEU A 262 -13.83 -3.11 3.87
CA LEU A 262 -13.55 -2.06 2.88
C LEU A 262 -12.79 -0.91 3.53
N LEU A 263 -11.68 -0.49 2.91
CA LEU A 263 -10.93 0.70 3.30
C LEU A 263 -10.83 1.69 2.13
N LEU A 264 -11.29 2.93 2.32
CA LEU A 264 -11.21 3.98 1.30
C LEU A 264 -10.39 5.17 1.79
N PHE A 265 -9.37 5.56 1.05
CA PHE A 265 -8.69 6.84 1.23
C PHE A 265 -8.76 7.59 -0.08
N LEU A 266 -9.54 8.66 -0.17
CA LEU A 266 -9.83 9.33 -1.44
C LEU A 266 -9.80 10.84 -1.27
N SER A 267 -9.28 11.55 -2.28
CA SER A 267 -9.52 12.98 -2.46
C SER A 267 -10.38 13.18 -3.71
N ILE A 268 -11.53 13.83 -3.57
CA ILE A 268 -12.60 13.86 -4.56
C ILE A 268 -12.92 15.30 -4.93
N ILE A 269 -13.08 15.57 -6.22
CA ILE A 269 -13.62 16.82 -6.73
C ILE A 269 -15.07 16.56 -7.16
N THR A 270 -15.99 17.39 -6.69
CA THR A 270 -17.42 17.33 -7.01
C THR A 270 -17.94 18.72 -7.34
N GLU A 271 -18.99 18.80 -8.16
CA GLU A 271 -19.61 20.08 -8.56
C GLU A 271 -20.81 20.43 -7.68
N GLU A 272 -21.44 19.44 -7.04
CA GLU A 272 -22.76 19.61 -6.43
C GLU A 272 -22.68 19.71 -4.90
N ASN A 273 -22.30 18.63 -4.23
CA ASN A 273 -22.40 18.49 -2.77
C ASN A 273 -21.21 17.73 -2.19
N TYR A 274 -20.95 17.94 -0.90
CA TYR A 274 -20.03 17.09 -0.15
C TYR A 274 -20.54 15.65 -0.09
N ILE A 275 -19.60 14.71 -0.05
CA ILE A 275 -19.90 13.32 0.23
C ILE A 275 -20.18 13.19 1.72
N ASP A 276 -21.45 13.03 2.08
CA ASP A 276 -21.90 12.85 3.45
C ASP A 276 -22.25 11.38 3.75
N GLY A 277 -22.74 11.11 4.96
CA GLY A 277 -23.11 9.78 5.41
C GLY A 277 -24.32 9.20 4.68
N ILE A 278 -25.26 10.05 4.23
CA ILE A 278 -26.41 9.58 3.44
C ILE A 278 -25.92 9.13 2.07
N GLN A 279 -25.08 9.93 1.40
CA GLN A 279 -24.53 9.58 0.10
C GLN A 279 -23.69 8.30 0.19
N LEU A 280 -22.84 8.14 1.21
CA LEU A 280 -22.09 6.90 1.42
C LEU A 280 -23.00 5.69 1.64
N TYR A 281 -24.13 5.87 2.33
CA TYR A 281 -25.10 4.80 2.58
C TYR A 281 -25.71 4.34 1.27
N ASP A 282 -26.34 5.29 0.60
CA ASP A 282 -27.16 5.05 -0.59
C ASP A 282 -26.28 4.66 -1.79
N SER A 283 -25.00 5.05 -1.80
CA SER A 283 -24.10 4.77 -2.93
C SER A 283 -23.30 3.49 -2.78
N ILE A 284 -22.87 3.15 -1.55
CA ILE A 284 -21.95 2.04 -1.28
C ILE A 284 -22.61 1.00 -0.37
N LEU A 285 -23.01 1.39 0.84
CA LEU A 285 -23.29 0.41 1.90
C LEU A 285 -24.54 -0.43 1.65
N ILE A 286 -25.60 0.13 1.08
CA ILE A 286 -26.81 -0.65 0.77
C ILE A 286 -26.56 -1.81 -0.20
N TYR A 287 -25.46 -1.76 -0.96
CA TYR A 287 -25.07 -2.77 -1.94
C TYR A 287 -24.08 -3.81 -1.38
N MET A 288 -23.62 -3.66 -0.13
CA MET A 288 -22.61 -4.52 0.49
C MET A 288 -23.13 -5.20 1.76
N PRO A 289 -24.07 -6.16 1.64
CA PRO A 289 -24.73 -6.77 2.80
C PRO A 289 -23.79 -7.61 3.69
N GLN A 290 -22.61 -8.00 3.20
CA GLN A 290 -21.61 -8.77 3.96
C GLN A 290 -20.58 -7.90 4.67
N LEU A 291 -20.62 -6.57 4.45
CA LEU A 291 -19.61 -5.66 4.97
C LEU A 291 -19.75 -5.52 6.48
N ASN A 292 -18.77 -6.01 7.22
CA ASN A 292 -18.71 -5.92 8.68
C ASN A 292 -17.82 -4.78 9.16
N LYS A 293 -16.93 -4.28 8.29
CA LYS A 293 -15.98 -3.23 8.62
C LYS A 293 -15.79 -2.30 7.43
N PHE A 294 -16.15 -1.05 7.63
CA PHE A 294 -15.91 0.02 6.68
C PHE A 294 -15.02 1.08 7.33
N SER A 295 -13.83 1.26 6.78
CA SER A 295 -12.91 2.32 7.19
C SER A 295 -12.74 3.32 6.06
N PHE A 296 -12.80 4.61 6.34
CA PHE A 296 -12.61 5.60 5.30
C PHE A 296 -11.94 6.88 5.78
N SER A 297 -11.34 7.59 4.83
CA SER A 297 -10.80 8.95 4.93
C SER A 297 -11.04 9.62 3.58
N ILE A 298 -12.11 10.41 3.49
CA ILE A 298 -12.54 11.06 2.25
C ILE A 298 -12.35 12.57 2.42
N ASP A 299 -11.54 13.14 1.54
CA ASP A 299 -11.41 14.58 1.32
C ASP A 299 -12.29 14.96 0.12
N THR A 300 -13.29 15.80 0.32
CA THR A 300 -14.16 16.29 -0.76
C THR A 300 -13.92 17.77 -0.99
N CYS A 301 -13.63 18.13 -2.23
CA CYS A 301 -13.39 19.47 -2.71
C CYS A 301 -14.51 19.88 -3.68
N ILE A 302 -15.26 20.93 -3.37
CA ILE A 302 -16.32 21.41 -4.27
C ILE A 302 -15.72 22.40 -5.28
N ALA A 303 -15.82 22.09 -6.57
CA ALA A 303 -15.42 22.99 -7.66
C ALA A 303 -16.53 24.03 -7.89
N VAL A 304 -16.49 25.14 -7.13
CA VAL A 304 -17.54 26.17 -7.24
C VAL A 304 -17.38 26.97 -8.53
N HIS A 305 -18.35 26.82 -9.43
CA HIS A 305 -18.57 27.71 -10.56
C HIS A 305 -19.82 28.59 -10.29
N ASN A 306 -19.61 29.75 -9.66
CA ASN A 306 -20.55 30.88 -9.60
C ASN A 306 -21.92 30.70 -8.91
N ILE A 307 -22.12 29.73 -8.02
CA ILE A 307 -23.40 29.55 -7.31
C ILE A 307 -23.22 29.67 -5.80
N GLU A 308 -24.09 30.46 -5.16
CA GLU A 308 -24.29 30.49 -3.70
C GLU A 308 -24.90 29.16 -3.25
N PHE A 309 -24.07 28.12 -3.12
CA PHE A 309 -24.50 26.86 -2.52
C PHE A 309 -24.63 27.03 -1.01
N ALA A 310 -25.77 26.59 -0.46
CA ALA A 310 -25.91 26.36 0.97
C ALA A 310 -25.04 25.15 1.34
N LEU A 311 -23.79 25.40 1.71
CA LEU A 311 -22.90 24.36 2.21
C LEU A 311 -23.48 23.77 3.49
N SER A 312 -23.60 22.44 3.54
CA SER A 312 -23.99 21.73 4.76
C SER A 312 -23.08 22.13 5.92
N SER A 313 -23.68 22.43 7.07
CA SER A 313 -22.89 22.68 8.28
C SER A 313 -22.15 21.41 8.71
N ASN A 314 -21.11 21.57 9.54
CA ASN A 314 -20.44 20.44 10.18
C ASN A 314 -21.42 19.52 10.90
N GLU A 315 -22.37 20.12 11.62
CA GLU A 315 -23.40 19.41 12.36
C GLU A 315 -24.36 18.67 11.44
N ASP A 316 -24.68 19.19 10.26
CA ASP A 316 -25.52 18.49 9.28
C ASP A 316 -24.81 17.24 8.72
N ILE A 317 -23.53 17.38 8.38
CA ILE A 317 -22.74 16.25 7.88
C ILE A 317 -22.56 15.20 8.97
N GLN A 318 -22.22 15.57 10.20
CA GLN A 318 -22.14 14.60 11.30
C GLN A 318 -23.49 13.90 11.55
N ARG A 319 -24.60 14.64 11.54
CA ARG A 319 -25.94 14.07 11.71
C ARG A 319 -26.31 13.07 10.62
N SER A 320 -25.80 13.22 9.41
CA SER A 320 -26.02 12.27 8.31
C SER A 320 -25.47 10.87 8.63
N PHE A 321 -24.38 10.77 9.38
CA PHE A 321 -23.80 9.50 9.84
C PHE A 321 -24.53 8.91 11.06
N ILE A 322 -25.06 9.76 11.95
CA ILE A 322 -25.79 9.28 13.14
C ILE A 322 -27.11 8.58 12.76
N ARG A 323 -27.79 9.04 11.71
CA ARG A 323 -29.13 8.57 11.33
C ARG A 323 -29.20 7.15 10.77
N LYS A 324 -28.06 6.54 10.46
CA LYS A 324 -27.97 5.29 9.68
C LYS A 324 -27.15 4.21 10.40
N GLU A 325 -26.97 4.36 11.72
CA GLU A 325 -26.23 3.41 12.57
C GLU A 325 -24.79 3.15 12.11
N TYR A 326 -24.18 4.14 11.44
CA TYR A 326 -22.74 4.14 11.25
C TYR A 326 -22.07 4.14 12.62
N GLY A 327 -20.96 3.42 12.74
CA GLY A 327 -20.12 3.53 13.92
C GLY A 327 -19.53 4.91 14.15
N SER A 328 -18.48 4.96 14.97
CA SER A 328 -17.79 6.20 15.30
C SER A 328 -17.19 6.86 14.05
N VAL A 329 -17.89 7.86 13.51
CA VAL A 329 -17.46 8.68 12.38
C VAL A 329 -17.10 10.07 12.89
N TYR A 330 -15.94 10.54 12.48
CA TYR A 330 -15.48 11.92 12.67
C TYR A 330 -15.61 12.66 11.33
N SER A 331 -16.16 13.87 11.36
CA SER A 331 -16.31 14.72 10.18
C SER A 331 -15.92 16.16 10.48
N GLN A 332 -15.25 16.81 9.53
CA GLN A 332 -14.86 18.22 9.58
C GLN A 332 -14.97 18.88 8.20
N VAL A 333 -15.52 20.10 8.15
CA VAL A 333 -15.64 20.97 6.98
C VAL A 333 -14.78 22.20 7.19
N GLU A 334 -13.97 22.54 6.19
CA GLU A 334 -13.12 23.72 6.12
C GLU A 334 -13.52 24.59 4.91
N ILE A 335 -13.69 25.91 5.11
CA ILE A 335 -14.11 26.86 4.06
C ILE A 335 -12.99 27.90 3.84
N PHE A 336 -12.57 28.13 2.59
CA PHE A 336 -11.44 29.04 2.25
C PHE A 336 -11.85 30.18 1.29
N PRO A 337 -11.51 31.47 1.58
CA PRO A 337 -11.78 32.60 0.67
C PRO A 337 -10.54 33.25 -0.03
N ARG A 338 -10.62 33.39 -1.39
CA ARG A 338 -9.94 34.29 -2.40
C ARG A 338 -8.45 34.16 -2.86
N GLU A 339 -8.10 34.91 -3.94
CA GLU A 339 -7.37 34.55 -5.19
C GLU A 339 -5.99 35.24 -5.53
N TYR A 340 -5.40 34.83 -6.69
CA TYR A 340 -4.54 35.52 -7.71
C TYR A 340 -3.00 35.29 -7.76
N LYS A 341 -2.55 34.51 -8.78
CA LYS A 341 -1.30 34.59 -9.63
C LYS A 341 0.00 35.12 -8.97
N ARG A 342 1.20 34.49 -8.93
CA ARG A 342 1.94 33.47 -9.74
C ARG A 342 3.04 32.82 -8.82
N ARG A 343 3.33 31.52 -9.02
CA ARG A 343 4.33 30.57 -8.41
C ARG A 343 5.47 31.17 -7.55
N CYS A 344 5.90 30.58 -6.41
CA CYS A 344 6.27 29.17 -6.19
C CYS A 344 6.16 28.72 -4.70
N THR A 345 6.20 27.40 -4.50
CA THR A 345 5.65 26.53 -3.44
C THR A 345 6.22 26.61 -2.01
N SER A 346 5.34 26.86 -1.03
CA SER A 346 5.22 26.24 0.30
C SER A 346 3.84 26.65 0.84
N CYS A 347 2.91 25.71 1.07
CA CYS A 347 1.48 26.06 1.15
C CYS A 347 0.95 26.15 2.59
N SER A 348 0.58 27.37 2.99
CA SER A 348 -0.63 27.66 3.78
C SER A 348 -1.35 28.86 3.13
N LEU A 349 -2.67 28.85 3.19
CA LEU A 349 -3.68 29.56 2.39
C LEU A 349 -3.61 31.11 2.29
N PRO A 350 -4.45 31.75 1.40
CA PRO A 350 -5.47 31.14 0.55
C PRO A 350 -5.33 31.32 -0.96
N TYR A 351 -5.85 30.30 -1.62
CA TYR A 351 -6.18 30.18 -3.03
C TYR A 351 -7.72 30.07 -3.14
N ARG A 352 -8.26 30.09 -4.38
CA ARG A 352 -9.69 30.11 -4.78
C ARG A 352 -10.67 29.37 -3.85
N PHE A 353 -11.93 29.82 -3.84
CA PHE A 353 -13.07 29.24 -3.11
C PHE A 353 -13.32 27.76 -3.47
N GLU A 354 -12.45 26.89 -2.98
CA GLU A 354 -12.67 25.46 -2.84
C GLU A 354 -13.02 25.27 -1.37
N SER A 355 -14.26 24.94 -1.09
CA SER A 355 -14.62 24.46 0.24
C SER A 355 -14.25 22.98 0.33
N ARG A 356 -13.64 22.57 1.44
CA ARG A 356 -13.15 21.20 1.67
C ARG A 356 -13.91 20.53 2.81
N CYS A 357 -14.15 19.24 2.71
CA CYS A 357 -14.67 18.44 3.80
C CYS A 357 -13.84 17.18 3.95
N HIS A 358 -13.31 16.95 5.14
CA HIS A 358 -12.58 15.75 5.52
C HIS A 358 -13.44 14.91 6.47
N ILE A 359 -13.69 13.65 6.08
CA ILE A 359 -14.48 12.72 6.88
C ILE A 359 -13.72 11.42 7.04
N TYR A 360 -13.68 10.88 8.26
CA TYR A 360 -13.04 9.59 8.53
C TYR A 360 -13.74 8.78 9.62
N SER A 361 -13.53 7.46 9.59
CA SER A 361 -14.02 6.52 10.59
C SER A 361 -12.97 6.21 11.67
N LEU A 362 -13.39 5.91 12.89
CA LEU A 362 -12.52 5.39 13.96
C LEU A 362 -12.59 3.85 14.08
N PRO A 363 -11.48 3.17 14.42
CA PRO A 363 -10.15 3.74 14.65
C PRO A 363 -9.49 4.19 13.34
N TYR A 364 -8.94 5.41 13.34
CA TYR A 364 -8.23 5.98 12.20
C TYR A 364 -6.87 5.28 12.04
N GLN A 365 -6.61 4.69 10.88
CA GLN A 365 -5.39 3.89 10.63
C GLN A 365 -4.36 4.58 9.72
N PHE A 366 -4.62 5.80 9.26
CA PHE A 366 -3.75 6.46 8.28
C PHE A 366 -2.62 7.26 8.95
N LYS A 367 -1.43 7.28 8.32
CA LYS A 367 -0.24 7.95 8.86
C LYS A 367 -0.19 9.46 8.59
N MET A 368 -0.96 9.97 7.62
CA MET A 368 -0.95 11.39 7.27
C MET A 368 -1.90 12.17 8.18
N LEU A 369 -1.32 12.83 9.19
CA LEU A 369 -2.02 13.86 9.95
C LEU A 369 -2.08 15.13 9.08
N PHE A 370 -3.25 15.45 8.53
CA PHE A 370 -3.47 16.80 7.99
C PHE A 370 -3.62 17.78 9.17
N PHE A 371 -3.03 18.97 9.05
CA PHE A 371 -3.24 20.03 10.03
C PHE A 371 -4.71 20.48 9.96
N LEU A 372 -5.50 20.01 10.92
CA LEU A 372 -6.91 20.35 11.07
C LEU A 372 -7.03 21.53 12.03
N ASN A 373 -7.52 22.67 11.56
CA ASN A 373 -7.51 23.90 12.37
C ASN A 373 -8.68 23.98 13.38
N ASN A 374 -9.69 23.10 13.29
CA ASN A 374 -10.83 23.03 14.21
C ASN A 374 -11.34 21.59 14.35
N SER A 375 -11.00 20.90 15.44
CA SER A 375 -11.31 19.48 15.65
C SER A 375 -12.23 19.22 16.85
N PHE A 376 -13.18 18.27 16.76
CA PHE A 376 -14.12 17.93 17.84
C PHE A 376 -14.41 16.42 17.97
N GLN A 377 -14.62 15.91 19.19
CA GLN A 377 -14.77 14.47 19.48
C GLN A 377 -16.08 13.86 18.96
N GLY A 378 -15.99 12.71 18.26
CA GLY A 378 -17.12 11.86 17.86
C GLY A 378 -17.51 10.80 18.91
N SER A 379 -18.64 10.12 18.70
CA SER A 379 -19.25 9.11 19.61
C SER A 379 -18.97 7.64 19.20
N LEU A 380 -19.23 6.67 20.09
CA LEU A 380 -18.81 5.24 20.03
C LEU A 380 -19.76 4.30 19.26
N PHE A 381 -19.21 3.23 18.66
CA PHE A 381 -19.95 2.13 18.02
C PHE A 381 -20.10 0.89 18.92
N ASN A 382 -21.26 0.24 18.88
CA ASN A 382 -21.47 -1.16 19.21
C ASN A 382 -22.46 -1.73 18.19
N ASN A 383 -22.15 -2.87 17.59
CA ASN A 383 -23.08 -3.60 16.73
C ASN A 383 -24.14 -4.30 17.61
N VAL A 384 -25.43 -4.20 17.26
CA VAL A 384 -26.52 -4.98 17.89
C VAL A 384 -26.76 -6.26 17.10
#